data_AF-A0A179SE34-F1
#
_entry.id   AF-A0A179SE34-F1
#
_cell.length_a   1.000
_cell.length_b   1.000
_cell.length_c   1.000
_cell.angle_alpha   90.00
_cell.angle_beta   90.00
_cell.angle_gamma   90.00
#
_symmetry.space_group_name_H-M   'P 1'
#
loop_
_entity.id
_entity.type
_entity.pdbx_description
1 polymer ?
#
loop_
_entity_poly.entity_id
_entity_poly.type
_entity_poly.pdbx_seq_one_letter_code
_entity_poly.pdbx_strand_id
1 'polypeptide(L)'
;MTAEIALLNRSALALAADSAVTLRIGSSQKTYNTAEKIFEFSCNQPIALMIYNNVDYVGVPLDVVVRKHRVDCKQKFSTLKQAADEFVSYLLNFKRTADQEKSYFAAVLIDKYQEIFNKFYDEFAMSSLKMKGKKLSLNSYATLTRLITAALTAAQTTVMDDFLTDITLDQFKEAYGSVCDDAIKIVFRSLDPSSEHRELLYQLAFAVMRSSDGSDFLTGLVFGGFGLDDLFPTLHYFEMDGIYFGQMKIINRSEIDIDRNGHLAQIVSFAQKEMAERFIYGIDASFRDDIADFVSKVIDKIAETKPRSFTASEKRTIRREVLKSFHSTLDQFRGHEHQSILDIVNFMSKKELAEMASALVELTSAKRRFSTAQETVGGPIDVAIVSRSEGFIWIKRKHYFDRESNPGFFNRVYTPQAVGDANGQASESRPAGSTSGS
;
A
#
# COMPACT_ATOMS: atom_id res chain seq x y z
N MET A 1 -10.16 -0.84 4.13
CA MET A 1 -8.84 -1.04 4.78
C MET A 1 -8.49 -2.51 4.75
N THR A 2 -7.22 -2.85 4.78
CA THR A 2 -6.70 -4.19 4.48
C THR A 2 -5.53 -4.55 5.40
N ALA A 3 -5.12 -5.81 5.43
CA ALA A 3 -3.94 -6.26 6.17
C ALA A 3 -3.09 -7.20 5.30
N GLU A 4 -1.88 -6.76 4.97
CA GLU A 4 -0.92 -7.45 4.13
C GLU A 4 0.46 -7.47 4.79
N ILE A 5 1.07 -8.65 4.86
CA ILE A 5 2.34 -8.85 5.54
C ILE A 5 3.27 -9.78 4.77
N ALA A 6 4.57 -9.48 4.83
CA ALA A 6 5.64 -10.32 4.30
C ALA A 6 6.64 -10.66 5.41
N LEU A 7 6.99 -11.94 5.54
CA LEU A 7 8.03 -12.43 6.45
C LEU A 7 9.10 -13.14 5.61
N LEU A 8 10.37 -12.79 5.81
CA LEU A 8 11.48 -13.35 5.07
C LEU A 8 12.55 -13.86 6.04
N ASN A 9 13.12 -15.01 5.72
CA ASN A 9 14.41 -15.45 6.25
C ASN A 9 15.18 -16.19 5.14
N ARG A 10 16.35 -16.75 5.47
CA ARG A 10 17.18 -17.49 4.49
C ARG A 10 16.46 -18.66 3.80
N SER A 11 15.43 -19.23 4.41
CA SER A 11 14.75 -20.42 3.90
C SER A 11 13.65 -20.10 2.89
N ALA A 12 12.88 -19.02 3.12
CA ALA A 12 11.71 -18.69 2.32
C ALA A 12 11.20 -17.27 2.58
N LEU A 13 10.30 -16.83 1.70
CA LEU A 13 9.37 -15.73 1.89
C LEU A 13 7.99 -16.31 2.22
N ALA A 14 7.33 -15.80 3.26
CA ALA A 14 5.91 -15.99 3.54
C ALA A 14 5.14 -14.70 3.28
N LEU A 15 4.01 -14.82 2.60
CA LEU A 15 3.07 -13.73 2.34
C LEU A 15 1.73 -14.09 2.93
N ALA A 16 1.09 -13.14 3.62
CA ALA A 16 -0.29 -13.28 4.05
C ALA A 16 -1.09 -11.99 3.82
N ALA A 17 -2.33 -12.15 3.37
CA ALA A 17 -3.21 -11.04 3.05
C ALA A 17 -4.67 -11.34 3.39
N ASP A 18 -5.37 -10.31 3.89
CA ASP A 18 -6.82 -10.38 4.08
C ASP A 18 -7.57 -10.17 2.75
N SER A 19 -8.87 -10.46 2.76
CA SER A 19 -9.70 -10.41 1.55
C SER A 19 -10.51 -9.12 1.40
N ALA A 20 -10.38 -8.18 2.33
CA ALA A 20 -11.21 -6.98 2.33
C ALA A 20 -10.81 -6.03 1.21
N VAL A 21 -11.80 -5.51 0.48
CA VAL A 21 -11.69 -4.36 -0.42
C VAL A 21 -12.89 -3.47 -0.19
N THR A 22 -12.65 -2.17 -0.08
CA THR A 22 -13.67 -1.18 0.15
C THR A 22 -13.93 -0.43 -1.15
N LEU A 23 -15.13 -0.57 -1.71
CA LEU A 23 -15.60 0.24 -2.83
C LEU A 23 -16.34 1.46 -2.30
N ARG A 24 -15.98 2.64 -2.79
CA ARG A 24 -16.75 3.88 -2.58
C ARG A 24 -17.54 4.17 -3.85
N ILE A 25 -18.87 4.19 -3.75
CA ILE A 25 -19.78 4.55 -4.83
C ILE A 25 -20.53 5.79 -4.37
N GLY A 26 -20.10 6.96 -4.86
CA GLY A 26 -20.60 8.26 -4.39
C GLY A 26 -20.34 8.44 -2.88
N SER A 27 -21.39 8.77 -2.12
CA SER A 27 -21.31 8.88 -0.65
C SER A 27 -21.42 7.55 0.08
N SER A 28 -21.70 6.45 -0.62
CA SER A 28 -21.86 5.13 -0.02
C SER A 28 -20.55 4.34 -0.07
N GLN A 29 -20.25 3.62 1.01
CA GLN A 29 -19.08 2.78 1.13
C GLN A 29 -19.53 1.35 1.38
N LYS A 30 -18.99 0.40 0.61
CA LYS A 30 -19.27 -1.02 0.81
C LYS A 30 -17.99 -1.83 0.76
N THR A 31 -17.79 -2.66 1.77
CA THR A 31 -16.65 -3.58 1.85
C THR A 31 -17.06 -4.96 1.37
N TYR A 32 -16.20 -5.58 0.58
CA TYR A 32 -16.30 -6.96 0.09
C TYR A 32 -15.11 -7.76 0.60
N ASN A 33 -15.30 -9.05 0.89
CA ASN A 33 -14.27 -9.94 1.44
C ASN A 33 -13.80 -11.00 0.42
N THR A 34 -13.65 -10.61 -0.84
CA THR A 34 -13.37 -11.53 -1.95
C THR A 34 -12.11 -11.19 -2.74
N ALA A 35 -11.42 -10.11 -2.42
CA ALA A 35 -10.29 -9.65 -3.22
C ALA A 35 -9.07 -10.56 -3.04
N GLU A 36 -8.55 -11.11 -4.14
CA GLU A 36 -7.24 -11.76 -4.14
C GLU A 36 -6.15 -10.69 -4.18
N LYS A 37 -5.10 -10.88 -3.38
CA LYS A 37 -4.03 -9.89 -3.23
C LYS A 37 -2.64 -10.48 -3.33
N ILE A 38 -2.52 -11.80 -3.32
CA ILE A 38 -1.26 -12.52 -3.50
C ILE A 38 -1.39 -13.30 -4.80
N PHE A 39 -0.36 -13.21 -5.62
CA PHE A 39 -0.29 -13.84 -6.93
C PHE A 39 1.07 -14.48 -7.12
N GLU A 40 1.09 -15.63 -7.80
CA GLU A 40 2.31 -16.12 -8.41
C GLU A 40 2.61 -15.24 -9.63
N PHE A 41 3.72 -14.52 -9.61
CA PHE A 41 4.05 -13.53 -10.64
C PHE A 41 4.55 -14.19 -11.92
N SER A 42 5.37 -15.25 -11.79
CA SER A 42 5.99 -15.94 -12.92
C SER A 42 5.78 -17.44 -12.83
N CYS A 43 5.48 -18.09 -13.95
CA CYS A 43 5.47 -19.56 -14.05
C CYS A 43 6.88 -20.16 -14.09
N ASN A 44 7.91 -19.34 -14.31
CA ASN A 44 9.26 -19.79 -14.66
C ASN A 44 10.28 -19.56 -13.54
N GLN A 45 9.90 -18.81 -12.51
CA GLN A 45 10.75 -18.43 -11.38
C GLN A 45 9.92 -18.29 -10.10
N PRO A 46 10.52 -18.55 -8.94
CA PRO A 46 9.88 -18.40 -7.62
C PRO A 46 9.72 -16.91 -7.28
N ILE A 47 8.80 -16.21 -7.94
CA ILE A 47 8.48 -14.80 -7.69
C ILE A 47 6.98 -14.69 -7.43
N ALA A 48 6.64 -14.06 -6.30
CA ALA A 48 5.29 -13.65 -5.96
C ALA A 48 5.12 -12.14 -6.17
N LEU A 49 3.87 -11.75 -6.40
CA LEU A 49 3.42 -10.37 -6.33
C LEU A 49 2.32 -10.29 -5.28
N MET A 50 2.44 -9.34 -4.36
CA MET A 50 1.37 -8.95 -3.46
C MET A 50 0.96 -7.49 -3.72
N ILE A 51 -0.34 -7.21 -3.70
CA ILE A 51 -0.90 -5.87 -3.90
C ILE A 51 -1.63 -5.39 -2.65
N TYR A 52 -1.59 -4.09 -2.37
CA TYR A 52 -2.33 -3.48 -1.25
C TYR A 52 -2.86 -2.09 -1.60
N ASN A 53 -3.75 -1.57 -0.74
CA ASN A 53 -4.57 -0.37 -0.95
C ASN A 53 -5.56 -0.52 -2.11
N ASN A 54 -5.32 0.15 -3.24
CA ASN A 54 -6.18 0.06 -4.40
C ASN A 54 -5.86 -1.20 -5.23
N VAL A 55 -6.90 -1.92 -5.67
CA VAL A 55 -6.77 -3.17 -6.45
C VAL A 55 -7.21 -2.97 -7.91
N ASP A 56 -7.39 -1.72 -8.34
CA ASP A 56 -7.77 -1.34 -9.69
C ASP A 56 -6.63 -0.60 -10.39
N TYR A 57 -6.44 -0.89 -11.67
CA TYR A 57 -5.52 -0.20 -12.55
C TYR A 57 -6.29 0.31 -13.78
N VAL A 58 -6.47 1.63 -13.85
CA VAL A 58 -7.17 2.35 -14.93
C VAL A 58 -8.56 1.80 -15.26
N GLY A 59 -9.32 1.39 -14.24
CA GLY A 59 -10.65 0.80 -14.38
C GLY A 59 -10.65 -0.70 -14.69
N VAL A 60 -9.50 -1.35 -14.59
CA VAL A 60 -9.34 -2.80 -14.73
C VAL A 60 -8.82 -3.40 -13.42
N PRO A 61 -9.50 -4.43 -12.86
CA PRO A 61 -9.01 -5.15 -11.70
C PRO A 61 -7.58 -5.70 -11.90
N LEU A 62 -6.68 -5.43 -10.96
CA LEU A 62 -5.28 -5.84 -11.04
C LEU A 62 -5.10 -7.35 -11.06
N ASP A 63 -5.99 -8.11 -10.43
CA ASP A 63 -5.95 -9.58 -10.48
C ASP A 63 -6.03 -10.09 -11.92
N VAL A 64 -6.88 -9.48 -12.76
CA VAL A 64 -7.00 -9.81 -14.19
C VAL A 64 -5.72 -9.46 -14.93
N VAL A 65 -5.16 -8.28 -14.67
CA VAL A 65 -3.93 -7.79 -15.32
C VAL A 65 -2.73 -8.68 -14.97
N VAL A 66 -2.55 -9.00 -13.69
CA VAL A 66 -1.46 -9.84 -13.19
C VAL A 66 -1.58 -11.26 -13.74
N ARG A 67 -2.78 -11.84 -13.77
CA ARG A 67 -2.99 -13.19 -14.35
C ARG A 67 -2.69 -13.23 -15.84
N LYS A 68 -3.05 -12.18 -16.58
CA LYS A 68 -2.72 -12.05 -18.00
C LYS A 68 -1.20 -11.91 -18.18
N HIS A 69 -0.55 -11.04 -17.41
CA HIS A 69 0.91 -10.88 -17.42
C HIS A 69 1.62 -12.20 -17.16
N ARG A 70 1.22 -12.97 -16.13
CA ARG A 70 1.81 -14.28 -15.82
C ARG A 70 1.81 -15.25 -17.01
N VAL A 71 0.79 -15.20 -17.87
CA VAL A 71 0.70 -16.05 -19.08
C VAL A 71 1.63 -15.52 -20.18
N ASP A 72 1.63 -14.20 -20.38
CA ASP A 72 2.39 -13.50 -21.41
C ASP A 72 3.91 -13.50 -21.09
N CYS A 73 4.28 -13.45 -19.81
CA CYS A 73 5.65 -13.33 -19.34
C CYS A 73 6.43 -14.64 -19.52
N LYS A 74 7.34 -14.65 -20.50
CA LYS A 74 8.30 -15.75 -20.74
C LYS A 74 9.70 -15.45 -20.22
N GLN A 75 9.96 -14.19 -19.85
CA GLN A 75 11.27 -13.73 -19.40
C GLN A 75 11.62 -14.35 -18.04
N LYS A 76 12.94 -14.51 -17.83
CA LYS A 76 13.52 -14.74 -16.51
C LYS A 76 14.32 -13.50 -16.10
N PHE A 77 14.32 -13.21 -14.81
CA PHE A 77 14.89 -12.01 -14.22
C PHE A 77 16.06 -12.37 -13.32
N SER A 78 17.18 -11.65 -13.45
CA SER A 78 18.33 -11.82 -12.54
C SER A 78 17.99 -11.31 -11.14
N THR A 79 17.20 -10.23 -11.04
CA THR A 79 16.82 -9.62 -9.76
C THR A 79 15.33 -9.29 -9.70
N LEU A 80 14.79 -9.13 -8.48
CA LEU A 80 13.38 -8.73 -8.27
C LEU A 80 13.11 -7.32 -8.79
N LYS A 81 14.10 -6.41 -8.75
CA LYS A 81 14.01 -5.09 -9.37
C LYS A 81 13.74 -5.16 -10.87
N GLN A 82 14.39 -6.07 -11.59
CA GLN A 82 14.15 -6.25 -13.02
C GLN A 82 12.73 -6.75 -13.30
N ALA A 83 12.21 -7.67 -12.47
CA ALA A 83 10.83 -8.13 -12.56
C ALA A 83 9.83 -6.99 -12.32
N ALA A 84 10.08 -6.17 -11.31
CA ALA A 84 9.29 -4.98 -10.99
C ALA A 84 9.30 -3.96 -12.14
N ASP A 85 10.47 -3.60 -12.67
CA ASP A 85 10.61 -2.60 -13.74
C ASP A 85 9.98 -3.11 -15.06
N GLU A 86 10.05 -4.42 -15.33
CA GLU A 86 9.33 -5.03 -16.46
C GLU A 86 7.81 -4.96 -16.27
N PHE A 87 7.30 -5.27 -15.08
CA PHE A 87 5.86 -5.17 -14.82
C PHE A 87 5.35 -3.73 -14.92
N VAL A 88 6.12 -2.74 -14.43
CA VAL A 88 5.80 -1.30 -14.64
C VAL A 88 5.72 -0.99 -16.14
N SER A 89 6.66 -1.50 -16.93
CA SER A 89 6.65 -1.34 -18.39
C SER A 89 5.44 -2.03 -19.03
N TYR A 90 5.05 -3.21 -18.55
CA TYR A 90 3.85 -3.91 -19.00
C TYR A 90 2.58 -3.09 -18.73
N LEU A 91 2.47 -2.54 -17.52
CA LEU A 91 1.36 -1.67 -17.12
C LEU A 91 1.31 -0.39 -17.97
N LEU A 92 2.45 0.28 -18.19
CA LEU A 92 2.53 1.47 -19.05
C LEU A 92 2.14 1.19 -20.51
N ASN A 93 2.33 -0.03 -21.00
CA ASN A 93 1.89 -0.46 -22.33
C ASN A 93 0.44 -0.96 -22.37
N PHE A 94 -0.22 -1.08 -21.23
CA PHE A 94 -1.62 -1.48 -21.15
C PHE A 94 -2.49 -0.39 -21.79
N LYS A 95 -3.39 -0.80 -22.71
CA LYS A 95 -4.26 0.12 -23.44
C LYS A 95 -5.19 0.86 -22.48
N ARG A 96 -5.15 2.19 -22.55
CA ARG A 96 -5.97 3.10 -21.74
C ARG A 96 -6.29 4.38 -22.50
N THR A 97 -7.31 5.07 -22.05
CA THR A 97 -7.76 6.36 -22.57
C THR A 97 -7.25 7.49 -21.70
N ALA A 98 -7.12 8.70 -22.26
CA ALA A 98 -6.77 9.89 -21.50
C ALA A 98 -7.80 10.19 -20.38
N ASP A 99 -9.07 9.84 -20.60
CA ASP A 99 -10.14 10.04 -19.61
C ASP A 99 -9.96 9.17 -18.37
N GLN A 100 -9.43 7.94 -18.52
CA GLN A 100 -9.13 7.07 -17.38
C GLN A 100 -8.00 7.64 -16.51
N GLU A 101 -6.93 8.19 -17.12
CA GLU A 101 -5.85 8.86 -16.39
C GLU A 101 -6.36 10.11 -15.66
N LYS A 102 -7.14 10.93 -16.36
CA LYS A 102 -7.73 12.16 -15.81
C LYS A 102 -8.71 11.90 -14.67
N SER A 103 -9.47 10.81 -14.73
CA SER A 103 -10.43 10.43 -13.69
C SER A 103 -9.74 10.09 -12.37
N TYR A 104 -8.59 9.40 -12.42
CA TYR A 104 -7.77 9.14 -11.23
C TYR A 104 -7.30 10.46 -10.61
N PHE A 105 -6.73 11.35 -11.42
CA PHE A 105 -6.27 12.65 -10.94
C PHE A 105 -7.39 13.50 -10.34
N ALA A 106 -8.58 13.47 -10.94
CA ALA A 106 -9.77 14.16 -10.42
C ALA A 106 -10.10 13.71 -8.98
N ALA A 107 -10.04 12.40 -8.71
CA ALA A 107 -10.28 11.87 -7.37
C ALA A 107 -9.23 12.34 -6.37
N VAL A 108 -7.95 12.33 -6.75
CA VAL A 108 -6.84 12.86 -5.94
C VAL A 108 -7.04 14.34 -5.61
N LEU A 109 -7.40 15.16 -6.60
CA LEU A 109 -7.63 16.59 -6.40
C LEU A 109 -8.85 16.87 -5.52
N ILE A 110 -9.95 16.16 -5.74
CA ILE A 110 -11.16 16.32 -4.93
C ILE A 110 -10.84 16.05 -3.46
N ASP A 111 -10.15 14.94 -3.16
CA ASP A 111 -9.77 14.60 -1.79
C ASP A 111 -8.85 15.68 -1.18
N LYS A 112 -7.82 16.10 -1.92
CA LYS A 112 -6.88 17.12 -1.44
C LYS A 112 -7.54 18.48 -1.20
N TYR A 113 -8.42 18.91 -2.10
CA TYR A 113 -9.17 20.14 -1.94
C TYR A 113 -10.20 20.03 -0.82
N GLN A 114 -10.81 18.86 -0.62
CA GLN A 114 -11.74 18.63 0.48
C GLN A 114 -11.04 18.74 1.84
N GLU A 115 -9.79 18.28 1.96
CA GLU A 115 -8.96 18.48 3.16
C GLU A 115 -8.82 19.98 3.50
N ILE A 116 -8.53 20.81 2.49
CA ILE A 116 -8.42 22.27 2.63
C ILE A 116 -9.77 22.88 2.99
N PHE A 117 -10.85 22.46 2.31
CA PHE A 117 -12.20 22.94 2.56
C PHE A 117 -12.67 22.61 3.99
N ASN A 118 -12.39 21.40 4.48
CA ASN A 118 -12.74 20.98 5.83
C ASN A 118 -11.99 21.82 6.88
N LYS A 119 -10.67 22.04 6.71
CA LYS A 119 -9.89 22.93 7.58
C LYS A 119 -10.43 24.36 7.58
N PHE A 120 -10.80 24.86 6.41
CA PHE A 120 -11.44 26.17 6.27
C PHE A 120 -12.77 26.20 7.04
N TYR A 121 -13.61 25.18 6.89
CA TYR A 121 -14.90 25.08 7.55
C TYR A 121 -14.77 25.00 9.07
N ASP A 122 -13.81 24.23 9.59
CA ASP A 122 -13.55 24.10 11.03
C ASP A 122 -13.10 25.45 11.64
N GLU A 123 -12.20 26.17 10.97
CA GLU A 123 -11.80 27.52 11.38
C GLU A 123 -12.96 28.53 11.29
N PHE A 124 -13.82 28.39 10.27
CA PHE A 124 -14.99 29.23 10.08
C PHE A 124 -16.08 28.95 11.14
N ALA A 125 -16.33 27.69 11.47
CA ALA A 125 -17.27 27.28 12.52
C ALA A 125 -16.83 27.80 13.90
N MET A 126 -15.53 27.68 14.22
CA MET A 126 -14.98 28.22 15.47
C MET A 126 -15.05 29.75 15.57
N SER A 127 -14.90 30.46 14.44
CA SER A 127 -14.96 31.92 14.41
C SER A 127 -16.41 32.46 14.39
N SER A 128 -17.34 31.75 13.75
CA SER A 128 -18.78 32.09 13.75
C SER A 128 -19.49 31.77 15.07
N LEU A 129 -19.04 30.77 15.84
CA LEU A 129 -19.48 30.60 17.24
C LEU A 129 -19.15 31.81 18.12
N LYS A 130 -18.11 32.58 17.75
CA LYS A 130 -17.72 33.84 18.42
C LYS A 130 -18.38 35.09 17.81
N MET A 131 -18.96 35.01 16.61
CA MET A 131 -19.57 36.15 15.91
C MET A 131 -20.95 35.80 15.34
N LYS A 132 -22.01 36.41 15.88
CA LYS A 132 -23.42 36.27 15.44
C LYS A 132 -23.60 36.41 13.91
N GLY A 133 -23.60 35.28 13.21
CA GLY A 133 -24.24 35.04 11.91
C GLY A 133 -24.09 36.12 10.83
N LYS A 134 -22.87 36.39 10.35
CA LYS A 134 -22.63 37.25 9.17
C LYS A 134 -22.11 36.44 7.97
N LYS A 135 -22.45 36.94 6.76
CA LYS A 135 -21.98 36.48 5.44
C LYS A 135 -20.44 36.35 5.40
N LEU A 136 -19.94 35.52 4.47
CA LEU A 136 -18.52 35.42 4.12
C LEU A 136 -17.88 36.82 4.02
N SER A 137 -16.80 37.03 4.77
CA SER A 137 -16.13 38.33 4.89
C SER A 137 -14.80 38.31 4.14
N LEU A 138 -14.17 39.47 3.94
CA LEU A 138 -12.78 39.56 3.41
C LEU A 138 -11.80 38.67 4.20
N ASN A 139 -12.04 38.47 5.50
CA ASN A 139 -11.22 37.62 6.35
C ASN A 139 -11.34 36.13 5.96
N SER A 140 -12.47 35.70 5.41
CA SER A 140 -12.70 34.32 4.95
C SER A 140 -11.84 34.00 3.73
N TYR A 141 -11.78 34.91 2.76
CA TYR A 141 -10.91 34.72 1.59
C TYR A 141 -9.42 34.70 1.99
N ALA A 142 -8.99 35.58 2.90
CA ALA A 142 -7.62 35.56 3.42
C ALA A 142 -7.28 34.23 4.13
N THR A 143 -8.21 33.66 4.90
CA THR A 143 -8.04 32.32 5.49
C THR A 143 -7.89 31.24 4.42
N LEU A 144 -8.74 31.26 3.39
CA LEU A 144 -8.66 30.30 2.28
C LEU A 144 -7.32 30.43 1.53
N THR A 145 -6.89 31.65 1.20
CA THR A 145 -5.57 31.90 0.61
C THR A 145 -4.47 31.29 1.47
N ARG A 146 -4.46 31.58 2.78
CA ARG A 146 -3.46 31.05 3.72
C ARG A 146 -3.41 29.53 3.73
N LEU A 147 -4.57 28.86 3.73
CA LEU A 147 -4.65 27.39 3.76
C LEU A 147 -4.17 26.78 2.44
N ILE A 148 -4.54 27.35 1.29
CA ILE A 148 -4.06 26.88 -0.02
C ILE A 148 -2.54 27.10 -0.13
N THR A 149 -2.03 28.27 0.25
CA THR A 149 -0.59 28.56 0.21
C THR A 149 0.19 27.62 1.14
N ALA A 150 -0.32 27.34 2.35
CA ALA A 150 0.32 26.38 3.24
C ALA A 150 0.38 24.96 2.65
N ALA A 151 -0.71 24.51 2.01
CA ALA A 151 -0.74 23.23 1.32
C ALA A 151 0.22 23.20 0.11
N LEU A 152 0.30 24.30 -0.65
CA LEU A 152 1.21 24.45 -1.78
C LEU A 152 2.67 24.39 -1.34
N THR A 153 3.04 25.14 -0.29
CA THR A 153 4.40 25.11 0.26
C THR A 153 4.77 23.71 0.74
N ALA A 154 3.84 23.00 1.40
CA ALA A 154 4.08 21.61 1.81
C ALA A 154 4.36 20.71 0.59
N ALA A 155 3.49 20.72 -0.42
CA ALA A 155 3.67 19.90 -1.63
C ALA A 155 4.97 20.24 -2.38
N GLN A 156 5.37 21.52 -2.40
CA GLN A 156 6.63 21.96 -3.00
C GLN A 156 7.88 21.45 -2.27
N THR A 157 7.80 21.14 -0.97
CA THR A 157 8.94 20.59 -0.22
C THR A 157 9.22 19.12 -0.54
N THR A 158 8.26 18.45 -1.18
CA THR A 158 8.29 17.02 -1.48
C THR A 158 8.37 16.73 -2.98
N VAL A 159 8.68 17.72 -3.82
CA VAL A 159 8.75 17.51 -5.28
C VAL A 159 9.81 16.47 -5.63
N MET A 160 9.45 15.55 -6.52
CA MET A 160 10.33 14.51 -7.04
C MET A 160 11.29 15.09 -8.09
N ASP A 161 12.58 14.79 -7.92
CA ASP A 161 13.65 15.31 -8.79
C ASP A 161 13.70 14.64 -10.17
N ASP A 162 13.10 13.45 -10.33
CA ASP A 162 13.17 12.61 -11.53
C ASP A 162 11.81 12.43 -12.24
N PHE A 163 10.75 13.10 -11.77
CA PHE A 163 9.40 12.94 -12.28
C PHE A 163 8.83 14.24 -12.84
N LEU A 164 8.42 14.20 -14.12
CA LEU A 164 7.84 15.34 -14.86
C LEU A 164 8.69 16.62 -14.78
N THR A 165 10.02 16.48 -14.86
CA THR A 165 10.97 17.59 -14.76
C THR A 165 10.92 18.55 -15.95
N ASP A 166 10.46 18.05 -17.09
CA ASP A 166 10.33 18.72 -18.38
C ASP A 166 8.94 19.35 -18.59
N ILE A 167 7.99 19.09 -17.70
CA ILE A 167 6.63 19.62 -17.81
C ILE A 167 6.53 20.97 -17.10
N THR A 168 5.96 21.95 -17.80
CA THR A 168 5.66 23.28 -17.29
C THR A 168 4.24 23.39 -16.74
N LEU A 169 3.99 24.39 -15.90
CA LEU A 169 2.64 24.67 -15.39
C LEU A 169 1.64 24.96 -16.53
N ASP A 170 2.08 25.60 -17.61
CA ASP A 170 1.20 25.92 -18.74
C ASP A 170 0.80 24.65 -19.52
N GLN A 171 1.74 23.72 -19.76
CA GLN A 171 1.44 22.41 -20.34
C GLN A 171 0.51 21.59 -19.42
N PHE A 172 0.70 21.70 -18.11
CA PHE A 172 -0.23 21.11 -17.13
C PHE A 172 -1.64 21.69 -17.25
N LYS A 173 -1.77 23.02 -17.31
CA LYS A 173 -3.08 23.67 -17.48
C LYS A 173 -3.74 23.29 -18.80
N GLU A 174 -2.99 23.12 -19.88
CA GLU A 174 -3.52 22.66 -21.17
C GLU A 174 -4.07 21.22 -21.06
N ALA A 175 -3.31 20.31 -20.44
CA ALA A 175 -3.67 18.90 -20.38
C ALA A 175 -4.76 18.58 -19.33
N TYR A 176 -4.68 19.20 -18.14
CA TYR A 176 -5.49 18.89 -16.96
C TYR A 176 -6.38 20.06 -16.49
N GLY A 177 -6.42 21.17 -17.24
CA GLY A 177 -7.16 22.39 -16.90
C GLY A 177 -8.61 22.15 -16.49
N SER A 178 -9.33 21.37 -17.31
CA SER A 178 -10.72 21.02 -17.09
C SER A 178 -10.94 20.16 -15.86
N VAL A 179 -10.01 19.24 -15.56
CA VAL A 179 -10.06 18.37 -14.38
C VAL A 179 -9.95 19.20 -13.11
N CYS A 180 -9.02 20.15 -13.07
CA CYS A 180 -8.89 21.08 -11.95
C CYS A 180 -10.15 21.93 -11.79
N ASP A 181 -10.67 22.49 -12.88
CA ASP A 181 -11.89 23.31 -12.85
C ASP A 181 -13.08 22.54 -12.27
N ASP A 182 -13.26 21.29 -12.68
CA ASP A 182 -14.36 20.45 -12.20
C ASP A 182 -14.18 20.06 -10.73
N ALA A 183 -12.95 19.71 -10.30
CA ALA A 183 -12.65 19.48 -8.89
C ALA A 183 -12.93 20.73 -8.02
N ILE A 184 -12.53 21.91 -8.51
CA ILE A 184 -12.79 23.19 -7.83
C ILE A 184 -14.30 23.45 -7.72
N LYS A 185 -15.06 23.25 -8.80
CA LYS A 185 -16.52 23.41 -8.81
C LYS A 185 -17.22 22.45 -7.85
N ILE A 186 -16.74 21.20 -7.75
CA ILE A 186 -17.30 20.18 -6.87
C ILE A 186 -17.08 20.56 -5.40
N VAL A 187 -15.83 20.84 -5.02
CA VAL A 187 -15.44 21.04 -3.62
C VAL A 187 -15.83 22.43 -3.11
N PHE A 188 -15.53 23.48 -3.88
CA PHE A 188 -15.73 24.88 -3.46
C PHE A 188 -17.04 25.48 -3.97
N ARG A 189 -18.05 24.66 -4.31
CA ARG A 189 -19.36 25.13 -4.82
C ARG A 189 -20.01 26.23 -3.98
N SER A 190 -19.80 26.19 -2.66
CA SER A 190 -20.36 27.13 -1.69
C SER A 190 -19.51 28.39 -1.46
N LEU A 191 -18.25 28.37 -1.91
CA LEU A 191 -17.23 29.39 -1.70
C LEU A 191 -16.74 29.83 -3.07
N ASP A 192 -17.48 30.67 -3.78
CA ASP A 192 -17.10 31.14 -5.13
C ASP A 192 -15.65 31.67 -5.14
N PRO A 193 -14.65 30.89 -5.61
CA PRO A 193 -13.25 31.23 -5.44
C PRO A 193 -12.85 32.28 -6.46
N SER A 194 -12.13 33.32 -6.02
CA SER A 194 -11.59 34.34 -6.93
C SER A 194 -10.59 33.73 -7.93
N SER A 195 -10.27 34.48 -8.99
CA SER A 195 -9.25 34.09 -9.98
C SER A 195 -7.89 33.79 -9.34
N GLU A 196 -7.52 34.53 -8.29
CA GLU A 196 -6.29 34.30 -7.53
C GLU A 196 -6.30 32.96 -6.78
N HIS A 197 -7.43 32.60 -6.14
CA HIS A 197 -7.57 31.28 -5.50
C HIS A 197 -7.49 30.15 -6.52
N ARG A 198 -8.12 30.32 -7.68
CA ARG A 198 -8.05 29.32 -8.77
C ARG A 198 -6.62 29.12 -9.24
N GLU A 199 -5.87 30.20 -9.44
CA GLU A 199 -4.47 30.12 -9.83
C GLU A 199 -3.61 29.39 -8.78
N LEU A 200 -3.81 29.68 -7.48
CA LEU A 200 -3.13 28.95 -6.41
C LEU A 200 -3.51 27.47 -6.36
N LEU A 201 -4.79 27.14 -6.62
CA LEU A 201 -5.26 25.75 -6.69
C LEU A 201 -4.68 24.99 -7.89
N TYR A 202 -4.48 25.66 -9.04
CA TYR A 202 -3.74 25.10 -10.18
C TYR A 202 -2.28 24.80 -9.84
N GLN A 203 -1.60 25.75 -9.19
CA GLN A 203 -0.22 25.56 -8.74
C GLN A 203 -0.12 24.41 -7.73
N LEU A 204 -1.08 24.32 -6.81
CA LEU A 204 -1.16 23.22 -5.86
C LEU A 204 -1.40 21.88 -6.57
N ALA A 205 -2.33 21.81 -7.52
CA ALA A 205 -2.59 20.59 -8.27
C ALA A 205 -1.34 20.10 -9.01
N PHE A 206 -0.60 21.02 -9.63
CA PHE A 206 0.66 20.70 -10.29
C PHE A 206 1.75 20.25 -9.30
N ALA A 207 1.85 20.90 -8.14
CA ALA A 207 2.79 20.50 -7.09
C ALA A 207 2.46 19.10 -6.53
N VAL A 208 1.19 18.78 -6.30
CA VAL A 208 0.71 17.47 -5.82
C VAL A 208 0.97 16.37 -6.84
N MET A 209 0.80 16.66 -8.13
CA MET A 209 1.14 15.70 -9.20
C MET A 209 2.63 15.32 -9.16
N ARG A 210 3.50 16.26 -8.78
CA ARG A 210 4.96 16.09 -8.75
C ARG A 210 5.53 15.73 -7.37
N SER A 211 4.72 15.70 -6.32
CA SER A 211 5.20 15.43 -4.96
C SER A 211 5.38 13.93 -4.72
N SER A 212 6.34 13.56 -3.87
CA SER A 212 6.50 12.20 -3.34
C SER A 212 5.42 11.82 -2.32
N ASP A 213 4.59 12.78 -1.89
CA ASP A 213 3.37 12.52 -1.12
C ASP A 213 2.39 11.71 -1.97
N GLY A 214 2.07 10.51 -1.50
CA GLY A 214 1.11 9.61 -2.13
C GLY A 214 -0.33 9.97 -1.80
N SER A 215 -1.24 9.70 -2.74
CA SER A 215 -2.68 9.78 -2.48
C SER A 215 -3.22 8.55 -1.74
N ASP A 216 -4.38 8.70 -1.11
CA ASP A 216 -5.14 7.58 -0.51
C ASP A 216 -5.61 6.53 -1.53
N PHE A 217 -5.45 6.80 -2.83
CA PHE A 217 -5.85 5.94 -3.94
C PHE A 217 -4.70 5.13 -4.53
N LEU A 218 -3.48 5.29 -3.98
CA LEU A 218 -2.29 4.62 -4.48
C LEU A 218 -2.45 3.10 -4.44
N THR A 219 -1.71 2.43 -5.31
CA THR A 219 -1.59 0.97 -5.34
C THR A 219 -0.18 0.60 -4.91
N GLY A 220 -0.08 -0.23 -3.89
CA GLY A 220 1.19 -0.81 -3.49
C GLY A 220 1.47 -2.11 -4.23
N LEU A 221 2.67 -2.26 -4.79
CA LEU A 221 3.14 -3.51 -5.40
C LEU A 221 4.34 -4.06 -4.63
N VAL A 222 4.28 -5.34 -4.28
CA VAL A 222 5.29 -6.04 -3.49
C VAL A 222 5.75 -7.27 -4.25
N PHE A 223 6.94 -7.22 -4.82
CA PHE A 223 7.59 -8.34 -5.48
C PHE A 223 8.48 -9.05 -4.49
N GLY A 224 8.31 -10.36 -4.34
CA GLY A 224 9.08 -11.13 -3.38
C GLY A 224 9.42 -12.51 -3.89
N GLY A 225 10.63 -12.99 -3.61
CA GLY A 225 11.07 -14.31 -4.04
C GLY A 225 12.54 -14.33 -4.42
N PHE A 226 12.88 -15.03 -5.50
CA PHE A 226 14.27 -15.24 -5.91
C PHE A 226 14.45 -14.93 -7.40
N GLY A 227 15.35 -14.00 -7.70
CA GLY A 227 15.98 -13.87 -9.00
C GLY A 227 16.89 -15.06 -9.32
N LEU A 228 17.39 -15.13 -10.55
CA LEU A 228 18.26 -16.25 -10.97
C LEU A 228 19.52 -16.36 -10.10
N ASP A 229 20.09 -15.20 -9.75
CA ASP A 229 21.37 -15.09 -9.06
C ASP A 229 21.19 -15.10 -7.53
N ASP A 230 19.94 -15.17 -7.04
CA ASP A 230 19.59 -14.97 -5.63
C ASP A 230 19.60 -16.29 -4.84
N LEU A 231 20.54 -16.46 -3.92
CA LEU A 231 20.55 -17.63 -3.02
C LEU A 231 19.42 -17.56 -1.96
N PHE A 232 19.14 -16.35 -1.48
CA PHE A 232 18.17 -16.04 -0.44
C PHE A 232 17.08 -15.11 -0.98
N PRO A 233 15.91 -15.03 -0.33
CA PRO A 233 14.82 -14.25 -0.89
C PRO A 233 15.07 -12.75 -0.77
N THR A 234 14.60 -11.99 -1.77
CA THR A 234 14.56 -10.52 -1.76
C THR A 234 13.11 -10.06 -1.79
N LEU A 235 12.84 -8.91 -1.18
CA LEU A 235 11.61 -8.16 -1.32
C LEU A 235 11.91 -6.83 -2.03
N HIS A 236 11.23 -6.54 -3.13
CA HIS A 236 11.29 -5.26 -3.83
C HIS A 236 9.87 -4.70 -3.93
N TYR A 237 9.63 -3.51 -3.39
CA TYR A 237 8.29 -2.94 -3.34
C TYR A 237 8.30 -1.43 -3.55
N PHE A 238 7.18 -0.93 -4.05
CA PHE A 238 6.96 0.49 -4.30
C PHE A 238 5.45 0.77 -4.37
N GLU A 239 5.09 2.03 -4.38
CA GLU A 239 3.72 2.50 -4.54
C GLU A 239 3.60 3.26 -5.87
N MET A 240 2.53 2.98 -6.62
CA MET A 240 2.16 3.73 -7.80
C MET A 240 0.97 4.63 -7.51
N ASP A 241 1.06 5.88 -7.95
CA ASP A 241 0.08 6.93 -7.63
C ASP A 241 -0.37 7.68 -8.89
N GLY A 242 -0.84 6.91 -9.86
CA GLY A 242 -1.36 7.40 -11.13
C GLY A 242 -0.31 7.49 -12.25
N ILE A 243 -0.80 7.85 -13.43
CA ILE A 243 -0.02 8.02 -14.65
C ILE A 243 -0.31 9.42 -15.16
N TYR A 244 0.75 10.19 -15.39
CA TYR A 244 0.67 11.58 -15.81
C TYR A 244 1.64 11.79 -16.96
N PHE A 245 1.17 12.34 -18.08
CA PHE A 245 1.98 12.58 -19.28
C PHE A 245 2.72 11.31 -19.75
N GLY A 246 2.07 10.14 -19.63
CA GLY A 246 2.66 8.85 -19.99
C GLY A 246 3.72 8.31 -19.02
N GLN A 247 4.03 9.03 -17.93
CA GLN A 247 4.96 8.59 -16.88
C GLN A 247 4.18 8.12 -15.65
N MET A 248 4.58 7.00 -15.06
CA MET A 248 3.99 6.49 -13.82
C MET A 248 4.63 7.17 -12.62
N LYS A 249 3.82 7.76 -11.73
CA LYS A 249 4.30 8.28 -10.45
C LYS A 249 4.62 7.11 -9.54
N ILE A 250 5.90 6.90 -9.23
CA ILE A 250 6.37 5.82 -8.34
C ILE A 250 7.01 6.45 -7.10
N ILE A 251 6.52 6.07 -5.93
CA ILE A 251 7.01 6.57 -4.63
C ILE A 251 7.33 5.40 -3.69
N ASN A 252 7.99 5.70 -2.57
CA ASN A 252 8.28 4.74 -1.49
C ASN A 252 8.93 3.43 -1.97
N ARG A 253 9.80 3.52 -2.98
CA ARG A 253 10.53 2.36 -3.50
C ARG A 253 11.58 1.90 -2.50
N SER A 254 11.53 0.62 -2.14
CA SER A 254 12.45 0.01 -1.19
C SER A 254 12.79 -1.42 -1.58
N GLU A 255 13.94 -1.88 -1.11
CA GLU A 255 14.41 -3.24 -1.27
C GLU A 255 14.87 -3.80 0.07
N ILE A 256 14.58 -5.07 0.32
CA ILE A 256 15.05 -5.82 1.48
C ILE A 256 15.70 -7.08 0.98
N ASP A 257 17.00 -7.17 1.20
CA ASP A 257 17.81 -8.29 0.78
C ASP A 257 18.24 -9.13 1.98
N ILE A 258 17.95 -10.44 1.94
CA ILE A 258 18.30 -11.37 3.01
C ILE A 258 19.72 -11.92 2.80
N ASP A 259 20.55 -11.78 3.83
CA ASP A 259 21.87 -12.40 3.99
C ASP A 259 22.93 -12.07 2.91
N ARG A 260 22.77 -10.95 2.21
CA ARG A 260 23.75 -10.36 1.27
C ARG A 260 24.21 -8.98 1.73
N ASN A 261 24.85 -8.94 2.91
CA ASN A 261 25.12 -7.72 3.67
C ASN A 261 23.86 -6.97 4.13
N GLY A 262 22.71 -7.64 4.09
CA GLY A 262 21.42 -7.13 4.56
C GLY A 262 20.96 -7.81 5.85
N HIS A 263 19.65 -8.01 5.99
CA HIS A 263 19.06 -8.59 7.18
C HIS A 263 19.12 -10.13 7.15
N LEU A 264 19.13 -10.80 8.30
CA LEU A 264 19.01 -12.27 8.34
C LEU A 264 17.55 -12.73 8.26
N ALA A 265 16.65 -11.87 8.75
CA ALA A 265 15.22 -12.01 8.66
C ALA A 265 14.57 -10.64 8.63
N GLN A 266 13.34 -10.56 8.11
CA GLN A 266 12.58 -9.33 8.15
C GLN A 266 11.07 -9.59 8.22
N ILE A 267 10.34 -8.69 8.89
CA ILE A 267 8.89 -8.63 8.89
C ILE A 267 8.45 -7.27 8.36
N VAL A 268 7.64 -7.26 7.31
CA VAL A 268 7.15 -6.02 6.67
C VAL A 268 5.63 -6.03 6.65
N SER A 269 5.02 -5.00 7.24
CA SER A 269 3.58 -4.76 7.17
C SER A 269 3.29 -3.61 6.18
N PHE A 270 2.40 -3.86 5.22
CA PHE A 270 2.09 -2.90 4.16
C PHE A 270 0.83 -2.09 4.43
N ALA A 271 -0.19 -2.70 5.05
CA ALA A 271 -1.41 -2.02 5.46
C ALA A 271 -1.78 -2.33 6.91
N GLN A 272 -2.49 -1.39 7.54
CA GLN A 272 -2.91 -1.45 8.95
C GLN A 272 -1.80 -1.86 9.92
N LYS A 273 -0.75 -1.04 9.95
CA LYS A 273 0.48 -1.34 10.69
C LYS A 273 0.27 -1.46 12.21
N GLU A 274 -0.72 -0.79 12.80
CA GLU A 274 -0.91 -0.71 14.26
C GLU A 274 -0.78 -2.05 15.02
N MET A 275 -1.47 -3.11 14.59
CA MET A 275 -1.48 -4.38 15.33
C MET A 275 -0.24 -5.22 15.08
N ALA A 276 0.22 -5.24 13.83
CA ALA A 276 1.49 -5.86 13.50
C ALA A 276 2.64 -5.13 14.23
N GLU A 277 2.63 -3.81 14.26
CA GLU A 277 3.62 -2.98 14.95
C GLU A 277 3.61 -3.21 16.45
N ARG A 278 2.45 -3.28 17.11
CA ARG A 278 2.39 -3.64 18.54
C ARG A 278 3.01 -4.99 18.82
N PHE A 279 2.77 -5.97 17.95
CA PHE A 279 3.36 -7.29 18.09
C PHE A 279 4.88 -7.24 17.86
N ILE A 280 5.34 -6.54 16.82
CA ILE A 280 6.75 -6.50 16.37
C ILE A 280 7.62 -5.61 17.27
N TYR A 281 7.09 -4.49 17.76
CA TYR A 281 7.83 -3.45 18.48
C TYR A 281 7.41 -3.33 19.96
N GLY A 282 6.41 -4.11 20.40
CA GLY A 282 5.79 -4.01 21.73
C GLY A 282 4.85 -2.81 21.91
N ILE A 283 5.05 -1.72 21.16
CA ILE A 283 4.30 -0.46 21.23
C ILE A 283 4.00 0.10 19.82
N ASP A 284 2.89 0.81 19.65
CA ASP A 284 2.55 1.57 18.44
C ASP A 284 2.68 3.09 18.62
N ALA A 285 2.56 3.81 17.51
CA ALA A 285 2.64 5.28 17.47
C ALA A 285 1.60 5.97 18.36
N SER A 286 0.33 5.52 18.33
CA SER A 286 -0.72 6.14 19.16
C SER A 286 -0.40 6.04 20.66
N PHE A 287 0.09 4.88 21.09
CA PHE A 287 0.48 4.69 22.49
C PHE A 287 1.67 5.56 22.88
N ARG A 288 2.66 5.71 21.99
CA ARG A 288 3.80 6.62 22.18
C ARG A 288 3.34 8.07 22.35
N ASP A 289 2.45 8.52 21.48
CA ASP A 289 1.97 9.90 21.46
C ASP A 289 1.12 10.22 22.70
N ASP A 290 0.23 9.29 23.10
CA ASP A 290 -0.58 9.42 24.33
C ASP A 290 0.29 9.57 25.58
N ILE A 291 1.37 8.80 25.69
CA ILE A 291 2.29 8.90 26.83
C ILE A 291 3.13 10.18 26.73
N ALA A 292 3.60 10.56 25.55
CA ALA A 292 4.33 11.82 25.37
C ALA A 292 3.47 13.03 25.81
N ASP A 293 2.18 13.02 25.47
CA ASP A 293 1.20 14.00 25.91
C ASP A 293 0.98 13.97 27.43
N PHE A 294 0.89 12.78 28.03
CA PHE A 294 0.79 12.65 29.48
C PHE A 294 2.03 13.22 30.18
N VAL A 295 3.24 12.84 29.74
CA VAL A 295 4.52 13.36 30.27
C VAL A 295 4.56 14.88 30.15
N SER A 296 4.16 15.41 29.00
CA SER A 296 4.05 16.83 28.76
C SER A 296 3.11 17.54 29.76
N LYS A 297 1.91 16.99 29.98
CA LYS A 297 0.93 17.54 30.93
C LYS A 297 1.44 17.51 32.38
N VAL A 298 2.19 16.46 32.76
CA VAL A 298 2.80 16.37 34.09
C VAL A 298 3.84 17.47 34.30
N ILE A 299 4.67 17.75 33.29
CA ILE A 299 5.67 18.84 33.35
C ILE A 299 4.97 20.19 33.53
N ASP A 300 3.90 20.44 32.76
CA ASP A 300 3.13 21.68 32.86
C ASP A 300 2.51 21.83 34.27
N LYS A 301 1.94 20.75 34.82
CA LYS A 301 1.38 20.74 36.19
C LYS A 301 2.43 21.00 37.27
N ILE A 302 3.62 20.40 37.17
CA ILE A 302 4.73 20.66 38.11
C ILE A 302 5.13 22.14 38.03
N ALA A 303 5.24 22.68 36.81
CA ALA A 303 5.59 24.07 36.55
C ALA A 303 4.55 25.07 37.07
N GLU A 304 3.28 24.68 37.18
CA GLU A 304 2.19 25.45 37.79
C GLU A 304 2.21 25.41 39.32
N THR A 305 2.53 24.25 39.92
CA THR A 305 2.62 24.13 41.40
C THR A 305 3.78 24.92 42.01
N LYS A 306 4.82 25.22 41.22
CA LYS A 306 6.00 25.98 41.65
C LYS A 306 6.32 27.12 40.67
N PRO A 307 5.48 28.17 40.60
CA PRO A 307 5.58 29.19 39.55
C PRO A 307 6.83 30.07 39.65
N ARG A 308 7.46 30.17 40.83
CA ARG A 308 8.71 30.93 41.05
C ARG A 308 9.98 30.10 40.90
N SER A 309 9.87 28.77 40.74
CA SER A 309 11.04 27.89 40.70
C SER A 309 11.66 27.74 39.32
N PHE A 310 10.93 28.12 38.25
CA PHE A 310 11.39 27.97 36.87
C PHE A 310 10.96 29.15 36.01
N THR A 311 11.90 29.71 35.26
CA THR A 311 11.65 30.66 34.17
C THR A 311 10.98 29.96 32.98
N ALA A 312 10.36 30.73 32.07
CA ALA A 312 9.75 30.17 30.86
C ALA A 312 10.77 29.43 29.95
N SER A 313 12.01 29.91 29.90
CA SER A 313 13.10 29.28 29.14
C SER A 313 13.51 27.94 29.74
N GLU A 314 13.62 27.85 31.06
CA GLU A 314 13.95 26.61 31.77
C GLU A 314 12.84 25.57 31.60
N LYS A 315 11.56 25.98 31.72
CA LYS A 315 10.41 25.10 31.46
C LYS A 315 10.47 24.49 30.05
N ARG A 316 10.75 25.31 29.03
CA ARG A 316 10.86 24.84 27.64
C ARG A 316 12.04 23.88 27.46
N THR A 317 13.16 24.14 28.13
CA THR A 317 14.34 23.27 28.08
C THR A 317 14.10 21.94 28.79
N ILE A 318 13.56 21.96 30.01
CA ILE A 318 13.18 20.75 30.75
C ILE A 318 12.22 19.89 29.92
N ARG A 319 11.18 20.51 29.35
CA ARG A 319 10.21 19.80 28.50
C ARG A 319 10.88 19.13 27.30
N ARG A 320 11.77 19.84 26.61
CA ARG A 320 12.51 19.31 25.46
C ARG A 320 13.40 18.14 25.86
N GLU A 321 14.19 18.27 26.93
CA GLU A 321 15.11 17.22 27.38
C GLU A 321 14.38 15.98 27.90
N VAL A 322 13.29 16.16 28.65
CA VAL A 322 12.48 15.03 29.14
C VAL A 322 11.83 14.29 27.97
N LEU A 323 11.19 14.99 27.04
CA LEU A 323 10.57 14.35 25.87
C LEU A 323 11.62 13.68 24.97
N LYS A 324 12.78 14.31 24.80
CA LYS A 324 13.90 13.72 24.05
C LYS A 324 14.39 12.43 24.72
N SER A 325 14.61 12.45 26.03
CA SER A 325 15.02 11.26 26.79
C SER A 325 13.97 10.16 26.71
N PHE A 326 12.69 10.52 26.87
CA PHE A 326 11.57 9.59 26.78
C PHE A 326 11.51 8.91 25.41
N HIS A 327 11.57 9.70 24.33
CA HIS A 327 11.63 9.17 22.97
C HIS A 327 12.82 8.25 22.75
N SER A 328 14.02 8.65 23.22
CA SER A 328 15.21 7.81 23.11
C SER A 328 15.08 6.46 23.83
N THR A 329 14.47 6.44 25.02
CA THR A 329 14.22 5.20 25.76
C THR A 329 13.22 4.30 25.03
N LEU A 330 12.14 4.88 24.50
CA LEU A 330 11.16 4.12 23.71
C LEU A 330 11.78 3.57 22.42
N ASP A 331 12.60 4.36 21.72
CA ASP A 331 13.26 3.91 20.50
C ASP A 331 14.25 2.76 20.79
N GLN A 332 14.96 2.80 21.92
CA GLN A 332 15.81 1.68 22.37
C GLN A 332 14.99 0.42 22.69
N PHE A 333 13.89 0.56 23.42
CA PHE A 333 12.98 -0.56 23.72
C PHE A 333 12.43 -1.19 22.43
N ARG A 334 11.94 -0.37 21.49
CA ARG A 334 11.45 -0.83 20.18
C ARG A 334 12.52 -1.57 19.40
N GLY A 335 13.76 -1.08 19.42
CA GLY A 335 14.89 -1.74 18.75
C GLY A 335 15.18 -3.11 19.35
N HIS A 336 15.13 -3.23 20.68
CA HIS A 336 15.33 -4.51 21.37
C HIS A 336 14.23 -5.53 21.03
N GLU A 337 12.96 -5.16 21.16
CA GLU A 337 11.83 -6.05 20.87
C GLU A 337 11.82 -6.48 19.40
N HIS A 338 12.10 -5.55 18.49
CA HIS A 338 12.19 -5.84 17.07
C HIS A 338 13.29 -6.86 16.77
N GLN A 339 14.49 -6.64 17.30
CA GLN A 339 15.61 -7.56 17.09
C GLN A 339 15.32 -8.94 17.68
N SER A 340 14.74 -9.00 18.88
CA SER A 340 14.37 -10.27 19.51
C SER A 340 13.42 -11.10 18.65
N ILE A 341 12.42 -10.46 18.03
CA ILE A 341 11.50 -11.13 17.12
C ILE A 341 12.20 -11.57 15.83
N LEU A 342 13.06 -10.72 15.25
CA LEU A 342 13.81 -11.08 14.04
C LEU A 342 14.76 -12.26 14.27
N ASP A 343 15.36 -12.37 15.45
CA ASP A 343 16.21 -13.51 15.81
C ASP A 343 15.42 -14.83 15.80
N ILE A 344 14.16 -14.81 16.26
CA ILE A 344 13.27 -15.97 16.19
C ILE A 344 12.92 -16.27 14.72
N VAL A 345 12.49 -15.26 13.95
CA VAL A 345 12.09 -15.42 12.54
C VAL A 345 13.24 -15.98 11.69
N ASN A 346 14.48 -15.59 11.97
CA ASN A 346 15.66 -16.10 11.27
C ASN A 346 15.79 -17.63 11.32
N PHE A 347 15.35 -18.27 12.41
CA PHE A 347 15.43 -19.73 12.59
C PHE A 347 14.11 -20.47 12.32
N MET A 348 13.02 -19.76 12.00
CA MET A 348 11.73 -20.38 11.70
C MET A 348 11.79 -21.24 10.43
N SER A 349 11.14 -22.39 10.49
CA SER A 349 10.83 -23.21 9.32
C SER A 349 9.82 -22.52 8.40
N LYS A 350 9.72 -22.98 7.15
CA LYS A 350 8.72 -22.50 6.17
C LYS A 350 7.29 -22.55 6.72
N LYS A 351 6.98 -23.58 7.52
CA LYS A 351 5.67 -23.77 8.14
C LYS A 351 5.41 -22.71 9.22
N GLU A 352 6.37 -22.50 10.12
CA GLU A 352 6.25 -21.50 11.20
C GLU A 352 6.16 -20.07 10.64
N LEU A 353 6.92 -19.76 9.58
CA LEU A 353 6.80 -18.48 8.86
C LEU A 353 5.37 -18.25 8.35
N ALA A 354 4.77 -19.27 7.71
CA ALA A 354 3.40 -19.19 7.20
C ALA A 354 2.36 -19.03 8.32
N GLU A 355 2.52 -19.76 9.42
CA GLU A 355 1.65 -19.68 10.60
C GLU A 355 1.73 -18.29 11.25
N MET A 356 2.93 -17.75 11.42
CA MET A 356 3.15 -16.41 11.97
C MET A 356 2.57 -15.33 11.06
N ALA A 357 2.79 -15.42 9.74
CA ALA A 357 2.21 -14.49 8.77
C ALA A 357 0.67 -14.49 8.84
N SER A 358 0.06 -15.70 8.89
CA SER A 358 -1.39 -15.85 9.05
C SER A 358 -1.87 -15.21 10.36
N ALA A 359 -1.20 -15.49 11.48
CA ALA A 359 -1.59 -14.99 12.79
C ALA A 359 -1.59 -13.45 12.87
N LEU A 360 -0.62 -12.78 12.25
CA LEU A 360 -0.53 -11.32 12.26
C LEU A 360 -1.68 -10.66 11.47
N VAL A 361 -2.08 -11.25 10.35
CA VAL A 361 -3.26 -10.81 9.59
C VAL A 361 -4.56 -11.12 10.35
N GLU A 362 -4.64 -12.28 11.01
CA GLU A 362 -5.77 -12.68 11.85
C GLU A 362 -5.96 -11.73 13.04
N LEU A 363 -4.88 -11.34 13.73
CA LEU A 363 -4.91 -10.41 14.85
C LEU A 363 -5.47 -9.04 14.43
N THR A 364 -5.03 -8.54 13.27
CA THR A 364 -5.47 -7.26 12.71
C THR A 364 -6.96 -7.31 12.37
N SER A 365 -7.38 -8.39 11.71
CA SER A 365 -8.79 -8.64 11.38
C SER A 365 -9.66 -8.77 12.64
N ALA A 366 -9.17 -9.48 13.65
CA ALA A 366 -9.89 -9.73 14.90
C ALA A 366 -10.10 -8.45 15.70
N LYS A 367 -9.07 -7.61 15.89
CA LYS A 367 -9.20 -6.32 16.60
C LYS A 367 -10.34 -5.50 16.01
N ARG A 368 -10.45 -5.48 14.69
CA ARG A 368 -11.45 -4.67 13.99
C ARG A 368 -12.85 -5.25 14.12
N ARG A 369 -13.00 -6.58 13.98
CA ARG A 369 -14.29 -7.25 14.20
C ARG A 369 -14.85 -7.01 15.62
N PHE A 370 -13.98 -6.95 16.62
CA PHE A 370 -14.37 -6.76 18.03
C PHE A 370 -14.27 -5.31 18.51
N SER A 371 -13.91 -4.37 17.64
CA SER A 371 -13.86 -2.94 17.94
C SER A 371 -15.17 -2.27 17.51
N THR A 372 -15.51 -1.14 18.12
CA THR A 372 -16.63 -0.27 17.69
C THR A 372 -16.37 0.43 16.35
N ALA A 373 -15.17 0.32 15.79
CA ALA A 373 -14.88 0.76 14.43
C ALA A 373 -15.64 -0.13 13.43
N GLN A 374 -16.36 0.50 12.51
CA GLN A 374 -17.17 -0.09 11.45
C GLN A 374 -16.62 -1.44 10.95
N GLU A 375 -17.46 -2.49 10.91
CA GLU A 375 -17.14 -3.83 10.40
C GLU A 375 -16.52 -3.75 8.99
N THR A 376 -15.19 -3.62 8.90
CA THR A 376 -14.52 -3.29 7.63
C THR A 376 -13.40 -4.24 7.25
N VAL A 377 -13.06 -5.21 8.12
CA VAL A 377 -12.10 -6.27 7.82
C VAL A 377 -12.46 -7.51 8.62
N GLY A 378 -12.57 -8.62 7.90
CA GLY A 378 -12.96 -9.91 8.44
C GLY A 378 -13.32 -10.83 7.28
N GLY A 379 -12.47 -11.80 7.01
CA GLY A 379 -12.63 -12.70 5.88
C GLY A 379 -11.57 -13.79 5.88
N PRO A 380 -11.66 -14.75 4.94
CA PRO A 380 -10.61 -15.74 4.76
C PRO A 380 -9.28 -15.05 4.44
N ILE A 381 -8.19 -15.66 4.89
CA ILE A 381 -6.83 -15.15 4.72
C ILE A 381 -6.11 -16.06 3.76
N ASP A 382 -5.48 -15.47 2.75
CA ASP A 382 -4.60 -16.17 1.84
C ASP A 382 -3.18 -16.15 2.41
N VAL A 383 -2.50 -17.29 2.33
CA VAL A 383 -1.14 -17.48 2.81
C VAL A 383 -0.36 -18.27 1.77
N ALA A 384 0.78 -17.72 1.35
CA ALA A 384 1.68 -18.36 0.40
C ALA A 384 3.11 -18.39 0.92
N ILE A 385 3.85 -19.42 0.52
CA ILE A 385 5.29 -19.55 0.73
C ILE A 385 5.96 -19.54 -0.63
N VAL A 386 7.05 -18.77 -0.74
CA VAL A 386 7.95 -18.78 -1.89
C VAL A 386 9.29 -19.29 -1.42
N SER A 387 9.75 -20.41 -1.99
CA SER A 387 11.09 -20.94 -1.72
C SER A 387 11.84 -21.21 -3.02
N ARG A 388 13.17 -21.16 -2.97
CA ARG A 388 14.02 -21.38 -4.16
C ARG A 388 13.81 -22.77 -4.78
N SER A 389 13.62 -23.79 -3.95
CA SER A 389 13.53 -25.19 -4.39
C SER A 389 12.13 -25.61 -4.84
N GLU A 390 11.08 -25.06 -4.23
CA GLU A 390 9.70 -25.52 -4.45
C GLU A 390 8.85 -24.52 -5.25
N GLY A 391 9.34 -23.30 -5.49
CA GLY A 391 8.56 -22.29 -6.16
C GLY A 391 7.58 -21.59 -5.23
N PHE A 392 6.49 -21.13 -5.83
CA PHE A 392 5.34 -20.55 -5.14
C PHE A 392 4.39 -21.67 -4.69
N ILE A 393 4.05 -21.72 -3.39
CA ILE A 393 3.12 -22.67 -2.81
C ILE A 393 2.04 -21.95 -2.01
N TRP A 394 0.79 -22.28 -2.29
CA TRP A 394 -0.34 -21.90 -1.44
C TRP A 394 -0.38 -22.77 -0.18
N ILE A 395 -0.26 -22.15 1.00
CA ILE A 395 -0.45 -22.81 2.30
C ILE A 395 -1.93 -22.76 2.70
N LYS A 396 -2.55 -21.60 2.49
CA LYS A 396 -3.98 -21.36 2.70
C LYS A 396 -4.47 -20.53 1.52
N ARG A 397 -5.45 -21.05 0.78
CA ARG A 397 -6.03 -20.34 -0.36
C ARG A 397 -7.53 -20.36 -0.26
N LYS A 398 -8.15 -19.18 -0.35
CA LYS A 398 -9.59 -19.05 -0.44
C LYS A 398 -10.09 -19.42 -1.84
N HIS A 399 -11.29 -19.98 -1.87
CA HIS A 399 -12.03 -20.22 -3.09
C HIS A 399 -13.42 -19.62 -2.92
N TYR A 400 -13.93 -18.94 -3.95
CA TYR A 400 -15.31 -18.45 -3.94
C TYR A 400 -16.34 -19.59 -4.10
N PHE A 401 -15.85 -20.81 -4.33
CA PHE A 401 -16.62 -22.03 -4.54
C PHE A 401 -16.11 -23.13 -3.61
N ASP A 402 -16.99 -24.08 -3.31
CA ASP A 402 -16.65 -25.25 -2.52
C ASP A 402 -15.76 -26.23 -3.32
N ARG A 403 -14.72 -26.75 -2.65
CA ARG A 403 -13.72 -27.64 -3.27
C ARG A 403 -14.29 -29.00 -3.60
N GLU A 404 -15.09 -29.58 -2.70
CA GLU A 404 -15.66 -30.92 -2.86
C GLU A 404 -16.67 -30.96 -3.99
N SER A 405 -17.39 -29.86 -4.20
CA SER A 405 -18.37 -29.68 -5.27
C SER A 405 -17.73 -29.43 -6.65
N ASN A 406 -16.45 -29.04 -6.72
CA ASN A 406 -15.77 -28.63 -7.95
C ASN A 406 -14.44 -29.37 -8.23
N PRO A 407 -14.39 -30.71 -8.15
CA PRO A 407 -13.14 -31.46 -8.28
C PRO A 407 -12.47 -31.27 -9.67
N GLY A 408 -13.27 -31.07 -10.72
CA GLY A 408 -12.77 -30.86 -12.08
C GLY A 408 -11.94 -29.58 -12.25
N PHE A 409 -12.17 -28.54 -11.44
CA PHE A 409 -11.30 -27.37 -11.43
C PHE A 409 -9.90 -27.74 -10.95
N PHE A 410 -9.81 -28.46 -9.83
CA PHE A 410 -8.52 -28.82 -9.24
C PHE A 410 -7.73 -29.76 -10.14
N ASN A 411 -8.41 -30.69 -10.81
CA ASN A 411 -7.76 -31.58 -11.78
C ASN A 411 -7.23 -30.82 -13.01
N ARG A 412 -7.91 -29.79 -13.50
CA ARG A 412 -7.41 -29.01 -14.65
C ARG A 412 -6.25 -28.08 -14.28
N VAL A 413 -6.30 -27.49 -13.09
CA VAL A 413 -5.36 -26.42 -12.70
C VAL A 413 -4.11 -26.96 -12.01
N TYR A 414 -4.21 -28.09 -11.29
CA TYR A 414 -3.14 -28.61 -10.44
C TYR A 414 -2.61 -29.98 -10.84
N THR A 415 -3.19 -30.65 -11.84
CA THR A 415 -2.62 -31.90 -12.36
C THR A 415 -1.52 -31.57 -13.38
N PRO A 416 -0.31 -32.16 -13.27
CA PRO A 416 0.74 -31.96 -14.26
C PRO A 416 0.22 -32.36 -15.64
N GLN A 417 0.27 -31.45 -16.61
CA GLN A 417 0.17 -31.87 -18.01
C GLN A 417 1.39 -32.75 -18.28
N ALA A 418 1.16 -34.05 -18.47
CA ALA A 418 2.19 -34.95 -18.94
C ALA A 418 2.78 -34.33 -20.22
N VAL A 419 4.07 -34.02 -20.18
CA VAL A 419 4.84 -33.68 -21.37
C VAL A 419 4.67 -34.86 -22.30
N GLY A 420 3.97 -34.66 -23.41
CA GLY A 420 3.77 -35.70 -24.40
C GLY A 420 5.13 -36.14 -24.92
N ASP A 421 5.50 -37.39 -24.61
CA ASP A 421 6.62 -38.05 -25.25
C ASP A 421 6.37 -38.05 -26.76
N ALA A 422 7.15 -37.23 -27.45
CA ALA A 422 7.37 -37.34 -28.88
C ALA A 422 8.21 -38.60 -29.11
N ASN A 423 7.59 -39.77 -29.03
CA ASN A 423 8.10 -41.01 -29.60
C ASN A 423 6.95 -41.74 -30.29
N GLY A 424 6.66 -41.29 -31.50
CA GLY A 424 5.94 -42.10 -32.47
C GLY A 424 6.79 -43.31 -32.84
N GLN A 425 6.60 -44.43 -32.14
CA GLN A 425 6.87 -45.74 -32.70
C GLN A 425 5.53 -46.38 -33.04
N ALA A 426 5.23 -46.35 -34.34
CA ALA A 426 4.18 -47.15 -34.95
C ALA A 426 4.51 -48.63 -34.68
N SER A 427 3.71 -49.28 -33.83
CA SER A 427 3.68 -50.73 -33.75
C SER A 427 2.90 -51.27 -34.95
N GLU A 428 3.61 -51.94 -35.83
CA GLU A 428 3.09 -52.71 -36.95
C GLU A 428 2.09 -53.75 -36.46
N SER A 429 0.87 -53.69 -37.00
CA SER A 429 -0.12 -54.76 -36.91
C SER A 429 0.30 -55.93 -37.81
N ARG A 430 0.53 -57.11 -37.22
CA ARG A 430 0.50 -58.41 -37.94
C ARG A 430 -0.58 -59.32 -37.34
N PRO A 431 -1.27 -60.11 -38.19
CA PRO A 431 -2.55 -60.73 -37.85
C PRO A 431 -2.36 -62.07 -37.12
N ALA A 432 -3.22 -62.33 -36.14
CA ALA A 432 -3.36 -63.65 -35.53
C ALA A 432 -4.17 -64.57 -36.45
N GLY A 433 -3.50 -65.60 -36.98
CA GLY A 433 -4.14 -66.72 -37.67
C GLY A 433 -4.97 -67.55 -36.70
N SER A 434 -6.15 -67.97 -37.15
CA SER A 434 -7.01 -68.93 -36.47
C SER A 434 -7.09 -70.23 -37.28
N THR A 435 -6.63 -71.30 -36.65
CA THR A 435 -6.89 -72.73 -36.91
C THR A 435 -6.91 -73.35 -35.51
N SER A 436 -7.82 -74.20 -35.04
CA SER A 436 -8.92 -74.96 -35.63
C SER A 436 -9.59 -75.75 -34.49
N GLY A 437 -10.87 -76.13 -34.64
CA GLY A 437 -11.35 -77.44 -34.19
C GLY A 437 -12.46 -77.47 -33.12
N SER A 438 -13.72 -77.57 -33.54
CA SER A 438 -14.56 -78.79 -33.46
C SER A 438 -15.84 -78.58 -34.26
#